data_AF-A0A7S3GSJ9-F1
#
_entry.id   AF-A0A7S3GSJ9-F1
#
_cell.length_a   1.000
_cell.length_b   1.000
_cell.length_c   1.000
_cell.angle_alpha   90.00
_cell.angle_beta   90.00
_cell.angle_gamma   90.00
#
_symmetry.space_group_name_H-M   'P 1'
#
loop_
_entity.id
_entity.type
_entity.pdbx_description
1 polymer ?
#
loop_
_entity_poly.entity_id
_entity_poly.type
_entity_poly.pdbx_seq_one_letter_code
_entity_poly.pdbx_strand_id
1 'polypeptide(L)'
;HAQILSAEDLPRFAALGVIPSMQPSHVAADLAYAEARLGEERVSRSYAWRTLLGTGVTALPFGSDFPTAGSIPPLLGIHAAVTRETAEGVPSGGWFPEQRVTREQAIKGYTVD
;
A
#
# COMPACT_ATOMS: atom_id res chain seq x y z
N HIS A 1 8.50 -0.33 -4.80
CA HIS A 1 7.06 -0.08 -5.06
C HIS A 1 6.18 -1.29 -4.79
N ALA A 2 6.47 -2.50 -5.31
CA ALA A 2 5.66 -3.71 -5.05
C ALA A 2 4.14 -3.48 -5.20
N GLN A 3 3.78 -2.64 -6.18
CA GLN A 3 2.46 -2.03 -6.28
C GLN A 3 1.40 -3.04 -6.71
N ILE A 4 1.72 -3.86 -7.72
CA ILE A 4 0.88 -4.96 -8.19
C ILE A 4 1.72 -6.21 -8.09
N LEU A 5 1.26 -7.21 -7.35
CA LEU A 5 1.97 -8.47 -7.16
C LEU A 5 1.18 -9.63 -7.74
N SER A 6 1.89 -10.60 -8.30
CA SER A 6 1.30 -11.88 -8.64
C SER A 6 1.01 -12.67 -7.35
N ALA A 7 0.11 -13.65 -7.41
CA ALA A 7 -0.21 -14.49 -6.25
C ALA A 7 0.99 -15.38 -5.87
N GLU A 8 1.77 -15.79 -6.88
CA GLU A 8 2.94 -16.65 -6.72
C GLU A 8 4.12 -15.90 -6.07
N ASP A 9 4.20 -14.58 -6.25
CA ASP A 9 5.30 -13.78 -5.71
C ASP A 9 5.10 -13.35 -4.27
N LEU A 10 3.85 -13.23 -3.79
CA LEU A 10 3.54 -12.85 -2.40
C LEU A 10 4.32 -13.66 -1.34
N PRO A 11 4.27 -15.01 -1.33
CA PRO A 11 5.00 -15.80 -0.34
C PRO A 11 6.54 -15.72 -0.51
N ARG A 12 7.02 -15.36 -1.70
CA ARG A 12 8.46 -15.29 -1.98
C ARG A 12 9.14 -14.14 -1.25
N PHE A 13 8.43 -13.06 -0.93
CA PHE A 13 8.99 -11.95 -0.16
C PHE A 13 9.54 -12.42 1.19
N ALA A 14 8.71 -13.16 1.95
CA ALA A 14 9.14 -13.71 3.24
C ALA A 14 10.23 -14.78 3.06
N ALA A 15 10.07 -15.69 2.09
CA ALA A 15 11.03 -16.77 1.86
C ALA A 15 12.44 -16.27 1.47
N LEU A 16 12.51 -15.14 0.76
CA LEU A 16 13.77 -14.54 0.29
C LEU A 16 14.29 -13.42 1.20
N GLY A 17 13.53 -13.04 2.24
CA GLY A 17 13.87 -11.89 3.10
C GLY A 17 13.81 -10.55 2.36
N VAL A 18 13.00 -10.43 1.32
CA VAL A 18 12.82 -9.17 0.58
C VAL A 18 11.86 -8.26 1.35
N ILE A 19 12.29 -7.02 1.57
CA ILE A 19 11.49 -5.99 2.24
C ILE A 19 10.84 -5.08 1.19
N PRO A 20 9.49 -5.07 1.06
CA PRO A 20 8.82 -4.23 0.09
C PRO A 20 8.66 -2.80 0.61
N SER A 21 9.45 -1.85 0.08
CA SER A 21 9.23 -0.41 0.32
C SER A 21 8.18 0.16 -0.65
N MET A 22 7.13 0.79 -0.09
CA MET A 22 5.89 1.14 -0.79
C MET A 22 5.37 2.53 -0.42
N GLN A 23 4.48 3.08 -1.25
CA GLN A 23 4.01 4.46 -1.13
C GLN A 23 2.49 4.49 -0.90
N PRO A 24 2.03 4.68 0.35
CA PRO A 24 0.60 4.72 0.64
C PRO A 24 -0.19 5.79 -0.13
N SER A 25 0.42 6.94 -0.42
CA SER A 25 -0.23 8.01 -1.20
C SER A 25 -0.61 7.59 -2.61
N HIS A 26 0.07 6.61 -3.21
CA HIS A 26 -0.23 6.17 -4.57
C HIS A 26 -1.59 5.45 -4.65
N VAL A 27 -2.11 4.90 -3.53
CA VAL A 27 -3.47 4.35 -3.46
C VAL A 27 -4.48 5.41 -3.87
N ALA A 28 -4.38 6.61 -3.30
CA ALA A 28 -5.29 7.71 -3.59
C ALA A 28 -5.18 8.18 -5.05
N ALA A 29 -3.98 8.18 -5.62
CA ALA A 29 -3.74 8.60 -7.01
C ALA A 29 -4.26 7.57 -8.03
N ASP A 30 -4.09 6.28 -7.75
CA ASP A 30 -4.39 5.19 -8.68
C ASP A 30 -5.87 4.86 -8.80
N LEU A 31 -6.66 5.17 -7.78
CA LEU A 31 -8.12 4.94 -7.71
C LEU A 31 -8.85 5.26 -9.01
N ALA A 32 -8.48 6.38 -9.67
CA ALA A 32 -9.20 6.89 -10.82
C ALA A 32 -9.01 6.07 -12.11
N TYR A 33 -7.96 5.24 -12.22
CA TYR A 33 -7.62 4.58 -13.48
C TYR A 33 -7.09 3.15 -13.35
N ALA A 34 -6.70 2.70 -12.17
CA ALA A 34 -6.05 1.40 -12.01
C ALA A 34 -6.93 0.23 -12.46
N GLU A 35 -8.22 0.26 -12.13
CA GLU A 35 -9.17 -0.78 -12.54
C GLU A 35 -9.29 -0.88 -14.06
N ALA A 36 -9.39 0.26 -14.76
CA ALA A 36 -9.46 0.30 -16.22
C ALA A 36 -8.17 -0.20 -16.89
N ARG A 37 -7.01 0.02 -16.26
CA ARG A 37 -5.70 -0.41 -16.82
C ARG A 37 -5.36 -1.86 -16.53
N LEU A 38 -5.77 -2.36 -15.37
CA LEU A 38 -5.33 -3.65 -14.85
C LEU A 38 -6.40 -4.74 -14.97
N GLY A 39 -7.67 -4.37 -15.02
CA GLY A 39 -8.78 -5.31 -14.89
C GLY A 39 -8.90 -5.85 -13.46
N GLU A 40 -10.06 -6.43 -13.17
CA GLU A 40 -10.49 -6.85 -11.82
C GLU A 40 -9.49 -7.82 -11.15
N GLU A 41 -8.97 -8.80 -11.88
CA GLU A 41 -8.10 -9.83 -11.34
C GLU A 41 -6.74 -9.29 -10.88
N ARG A 42 -6.15 -8.33 -11.62
CA ARG A 42 -4.83 -7.78 -11.25
C ARG A 42 -4.95 -6.66 -10.23
N VAL A 43 -5.99 -5.83 -10.34
CA VAL A 43 -6.19 -4.68 -9.44
C VAL A 43 -6.54 -5.13 -8.01
N SER A 44 -7.19 -6.28 -7.84
CA SER A 44 -7.48 -6.86 -6.52
C SER A 44 -6.24 -7.23 -5.70
N ARG A 45 -5.06 -7.34 -6.32
CA ARG A 45 -3.77 -7.57 -5.65
C ARG A 45 -2.91 -6.32 -5.55
N SER A 46 -3.49 -5.15 -5.83
CA SER A 46 -2.79 -3.89 -5.69
C SER A 46 -2.53 -3.57 -4.21
N TYR A 47 -1.33 -3.06 -3.91
CA TYR A 47 -0.96 -2.60 -2.57
C TYR A 47 -1.28 -3.62 -1.46
N ALA A 48 -0.86 -4.87 -1.66
CA ALA A 48 -1.24 -6.02 -0.84
C ALA A 48 -0.53 -6.07 0.53
N TRP A 49 -0.55 -4.97 1.28
CA TRP A 49 0.18 -4.77 2.54
C TRP A 49 -0.20 -5.79 3.62
N ARG A 50 -1.50 -5.93 3.89
CA ARG A 50 -1.99 -6.87 4.91
C ARG A 50 -1.68 -8.31 4.51
N THR A 51 -1.81 -8.61 3.23
CA THR A 51 -1.47 -9.93 2.70
C THR A 51 0.01 -10.24 2.85
N LEU A 52 0.91 -9.31 2.51
CA LEU A 52 2.36 -9.48 2.69
C LEU A 52 2.73 -9.72 4.17
N LEU A 53 2.15 -8.97 5.10
CA LEU A 53 2.33 -9.23 6.53
C LEU A 53 1.87 -10.64 6.91
N GLY A 54 0.75 -11.09 6.33
CA GLY A 54 0.21 -12.44 6.50
C GLY A 54 1.11 -13.57 5.96
N THR A 55 2.01 -13.28 5.01
CA THR A 55 2.97 -14.27 4.50
C THR A 55 4.24 -14.40 5.35
N GLY A 56 4.38 -13.58 6.41
CA GLY A 56 5.57 -13.55 7.27
C GLY A 56 6.55 -12.43 6.96
N VAL A 57 6.21 -11.48 6.09
CA VAL A 57 6.99 -10.24 5.94
C VAL A 57 6.90 -9.45 7.26
N THR A 58 8.05 -9.02 7.79
CA THR A 58 8.13 -8.41 9.13
C THR A 58 8.12 -6.89 9.13
N ALA A 59 8.31 -6.26 7.97
CA ALA A 59 8.45 -4.82 7.80
C ALA A 59 7.80 -4.34 6.51
N LEU A 60 7.13 -3.18 6.56
CA LEU A 60 6.56 -2.49 5.40
C LEU A 60 7.04 -1.02 5.39
N PRO A 61 8.28 -0.74 4.97
CA PRO A 61 8.78 0.63 4.91
C PRO A 61 7.92 1.47 3.97
N PHE A 62 7.39 2.57 4.49
CA PHE A 62 6.57 3.51 3.74
C PHE A 62 7.34 4.76 3.35
N GLY A 63 7.05 5.27 2.16
CA GLY A 63 7.67 6.49 1.63
C GLY A 63 6.71 7.30 0.78
N SER A 64 7.19 8.46 0.32
CA SER A 64 6.41 9.37 -0.53
C SER A 64 6.72 9.23 -2.02
N ASP A 65 7.88 8.68 -2.40
CA ASP A 65 8.40 8.76 -3.77
C ASP A 65 8.47 10.22 -4.27
N PHE A 66 8.96 11.11 -3.41
CA PHE A 66 9.25 12.50 -3.80
C PHE A 66 10.42 12.54 -4.80
N PRO A 67 10.36 13.35 -5.87
CA PRO A 67 9.30 14.31 -6.20
C PRO A 67 8.17 13.75 -7.10
N THR A 68 8.21 12.47 -7.48
CA THR A 68 7.26 11.82 -8.39
C THR A 68 5.80 12.03 -7.97
N ALA A 69 5.47 11.78 -6.69
CA ALA A 69 4.12 11.98 -6.14
C ALA A 69 3.88 13.42 -5.65
N GLY A 70 4.81 14.35 -5.90
CA GLY A 70 4.82 15.67 -5.28
C GLY A 70 5.21 15.65 -3.81
N SER A 71 5.19 16.83 -3.18
CA SER A 71 5.49 16.98 -1.74
C SER A 71 4.28 16.59 -0.90
N ILE A 72 4.20 15.31 -0.54
CA ILE A 72 3.09 14.78 0.29
C ILE A 72 3.50 14.74 1.76
N PRO A 73 2.75 15.40 2.67
CA PRO A 73 2.96 15.27 4.10
C PRO A 73 2.84 13.80 4.57
N PRO A 74 3.77 13.30 5.42
CA PRO A 74 3.71 11.91 5.90
C PRO A 74 2.38 11.52 6.55
N LEU A 75 1.69 12.48 7.19
CA LEU A 75 0.37 12.26 7.79
C LEU A 75 -0.69 11.86 6.76
N LEU A 76 -0.63 12.37 5.52
CA LEU A 76 -1.54 11.94 4.45
C LEU A 76 -1.20 10.53 3.96
N GLY A 77 0.08 10.17 3.97
CA GLY A 77 0.51 8.80 3.72
C GLY A 77 0.02 7.83 4.79
N ILE A 78 0.13 8.20 6.07
CA ILE A 78 -0.42 7.41 7.19
C ILE A 78 -1.94 7.30 7.06
N HIS A 79 -2.64 8.40 6.73
CA HIS A 79 -4.07 8.39 6.47
C HIS A 79 -4.41 7.35 5.40
N ALA A 80 -3.81 7.45 4.20
CA ALA A 80 -4.05 6.52 3.11
C ALA A 80 -3.71 5.06 3.47
N ALA A 81 -2.69 4.82 4.29
CA ALA A 81 -2.32 3.48 4.75
C ALA A 81 -3.42 2.84 5.63
N VAL A 82 -4.02 3.64 6.52
CA VAL A 82 -4.99 3.20 7.54
C VAL A 82 -6.41 3.17 6.98
N THR A 83 -6.78 4.16 6.16
CA THR A 83 -8.15 4.31 5.65
C THR A 83 -8.29 3.75 4.24
N ARG A 84 -7.24 3.73 3.44
CA ARG A 84 -7.31 3.42 1.99
C ARG A 84 -8.21 4.40 1.22
N GLU A 85 -8.35 5.61 1.74
CA GLU A 85 -9.16 6.70 1.19
C GLU A 85 -8.26 7.84 0.72
N THR A 86 -8.75 8.66 -0.22
CA THR A 86 -8.16 9.97 -0.51
C THR A 86 -8.28 10.91 0.69
N ALA A 87 -7.63 12.08 0.63
CA ALA A 87 -7.74 13.09 1.70
C ALA A 87 -9.19 13.58 1.92
N GLU A 88 -10.05 13.42 0.92
CA GLU A 88 -11.47 13.75 0.92
C GLU A 88 -12.36 12.60 1.43
N GLY A 89 -11.78 11.45 1.82
CA GLY A 89 -12.53 10.30 2.32
C GLY A 89 -13.17 9.43 1.23
N VAL A 90 -12.61 9.45 0.01
CA VAL A 90 -13.16 8.73 -1.15
C VAL A 90 -12.26 7.54 -1.54
N PRO A 91 -12.82 6.38 -1.92
CA PRO A 91 -14.21 5.98 -1.71
C PRO A 91 -14.50 5.78 -0.22
N SER A 92 -15.72 6.06 0.22
CA SER A 92 -16.12 5.82 1.61
C SER A 92 -15.90 4.34 1.96
N GLY A 93 -15.14 4.07 3.02
CA GLY A 93 -14.80 2.71 3.42
C GLY A 93 -13.53 2.18 2.75
N GLY A 94 -12.84 2.98 1.94
CA GLY A 94 -11.52 2.69 1.37
C GLY A 94 -11.53 1.70 0.21
N TRP A 95 -10.50 1.77 -0.62
CA TRP A 95 -10.32 0.87 -1.77
C TRP A 95 -9.46 -0.33 -1.40
N PHE A 96 -10.00 -1.54 -1.57
CA PHE A 96 -9.47 -2.77 -0.98
C PHE A 96 -9.21 -2.62 0.53
N PRO A 97 -10.27 -2.39 1.34
CA PRO A 97 -10.14 -2.13 2.78
C PRO A 97 -9.49 -3.26 3.58
N GLU A 98 -9.55 -4.49 3.07
CA GLU A 98 -8.85 -5.65 3.63
C GLU A 98 -7.33 -5.50 3.62
N GLN A 99 -6.78 -4.59 2.79
CA GLN A 99 -5.35 -4.27 2.74
C GLN A 99 -4.94 -3.12 3.67
N ARG A 100 -5.87 -2.57 4.47
CA ARG A 100 -5.55 -1.57 5.50
C ARG A 100 -4.52 -2.12 6.48
N VAL A 101 -3.64 -1.24 6.93
CA VAL A 101 -2.77 -1.49 8.08
C VAL A 101 -3.31 -0.75 9.31
N THR A 102 -2.94 -1.21 10.51
CA THR A 102 -3.29 -0.47 11.73
C THR A 102 -2.50 0.84 11.82
N ARG A 103 -2.93 1.76 12.68
CA ARG A 103 -2.20 3.02 12.92
C ARG A 103 -0.77 2.75 13.40
N GLU A 104 -0.60 1.77 14.28
CA GLU A 104 0.69 1.35 14.82
C GLU A 104 1.58 0.81 13.69
N GLN A 105 1.04 -0.03 12.81
CA GLN A 105 1.74 -0.52 11.62
C GLN A 105 2.12 0.61 10.66
N ALA A 106 1.24 1.59 10.45
CA ALA A 106 1.53 2.74 9.59
C ALA A 106 2.63 3.64 10.16
N ILE A 107 2.61 3.91 11.47
CA ILE A 107 3.68 4.67 12.15
C ILE A 107 5.00 3.91 12.06
N LYS A 108 4.99 2.60 12.32
CA LYS A 108 6.17 1.73 12.18
C LYS A 108 6.75 1.81 10.77
N GLY A 109 5.89 1.71 9.75
CA GLY A 109 6.25 1.82 8.33
C GLY A 109 6.96 3.13 7.97
N TYR A 110 6.56 4.26 8.57
CA TYR A 110 7.19 5.56 8.33
C TYR A 110 8.39 5.87 9.24
N THR A 111 8.82 4.94 10.11
CA THR A 111 9.86 5.22 11.11
C THR A 111 10.93 4.14 11.22
N VAL A 112 10.57 2.93 11.63
CA VAL A 112 11.53 1.89 12.07
C VAL A 112 11.55 0.65 11.17
N ASP A 113 10.63 0.54 10.22
CA ASP A 113 10.62 -0.52 9.19
C ASP A 113 11.60 -0.26 8.05
#